data_AF-A0A916MNN4-F1
#
_entry.id   AF-A0A916MNN4-F1
#
_cell.length_a   1.000
_cell.length_b   1.000
_cell.length_c   1.000
_cell.angle_alpha   90.00
_cell.angle_beta   90.00
_cell.angle_gamma   90.00
#
_symmetry.space_group_name_H-M   'P 1'
#
loop_
_entity.id
_entity.type
_entity.pdbx_description
1 polymer ?
#
loop_
_entity_poly.entity_id
_entity_poly.type
_entity_poly.pdbx_seq_one_letter_code
_entity_poly.pdbx_strand_id
1 'polypeptide(L)'
;MDTANTAFSSKRLNIRRPPLIVSAAKLCSGLIVIAMAFVSALVTYDLLTRLIRSRQFNDLRNFVTQIQDSGRFPRMASDELIISLAYALAILLFGLVFLPTILGAVIRGLRFILIGLGEIVRPWMPALIPLPFRNYADVINGFKQHILSLYRPLENFVSATFGKNTMFLSPVRRRVVTENARYLKGRVLSVILTALTLGGVLWFINWLTTDAAGKLLPNSVSAQLIQLLTQDSARAIITTPLIWLIGLFVGLGVIEFVITMLLVPPGQPPTMAHEASDYYRGFGHPNQLINRLPSIATSLQWQGFLNRHHADLHEQRSNAVGDAGSFTAYLTIEQQPHPIRPSGFLASYLLLGLGWGLQLVGFYIILFELLPWPIRVLGSDTYTPPFLWAPLFVILMAVLGRRATRAGIRFADQAYLLFDSAWFSSTAILIDFAGNLSRADVRVGKSVADSIESSNLVVRSDFTANFWAAELISEASSLTAERELLALKQTPESMKWVAFFRREINSLRDEGVQPIRVDVQSQGVGDIMQSNLQVSTLRAGAMEKAQIQASQQGTDAALPDLLKPLVGSGQTATAGSNSAKSSGEDDDPEGWKVCPECAEKVRARARKCRFCGYRFWGSDLTDDGGESPLP
;
A
#
# COMPACT_ATOMS: atom_id res chain seq x y z
N MET A 1 -27.52 -8.78 -11.98
CA MET A 1 -26.46 -7.80 -11.66
C MET A 1 -25.05 -8.32 -11.99
N ASP A 2 -24.82 -9.63 -12.12
CA ASP A 2 -23.47 -10.18 -12.34
C ASP A 2 -22.84 -9.96 -13.74
N THR A 3 -23.63 -9.67 -14.78
CA THR A 3 -23.09 -9.38 -16.13
C THR A 3 -22.72 -7.93 -16.37
N ALA A 4 -23.15 -7.00 -15.50
CA ALA A 4 -22.79 -5.58 -15.61
C ALA A 4 -21.42 -5.26 -15.00
N ASN A 5 -20.97 -6.06 -14.02
CA ASN A 5 -19.71 -5.82 -13.33
C ASN A 5 -18.46 -6.22 -14.14
N THR A 6 -18.58 -7.07 -15.15
CA THR A 6 -17.45 -7.39 -16.06
C THR A 6 -17.09 -6.23 -17.01
N ALA A 7 -17.97 -5.24 -17.16
CA ALA A 7 -17.78 -4.06 -18.03
C ALA A 7 -16.93 -2.93 -17.40
N PHE A 8 -16.50 -3.08 -16.14
CA PHE A 8 -15.76 -2.04 -15.41
C PHE A 8 -14.28 -2.34 -15.23
N SER A 9 -13.64 -2.98 -16.22
CA SER A 9 -12.21 -3.31 -16.15
C SER A 9 -11.29 -2.08 -16.30
N SER A 10 -10.04 -2.22 -15.86
CA SER A 10 -8.95 -1.25 -16.08
C SER A 10 -8.79 -0.79 -17.55
N LYS A 11 -9.25 -1.60 -18.51
CA LYS A 11 -9.31 -1.26 -19.93
C LYS A 11 -10.20 -0.05 -20.22
N ARG A 12 -11.34 0.06 -19.55
CA ARG A 12 -12.28 1.19 -19.72
C ARG A 12 -11.71 2.49 -19.15
N LEU A 13 -10.91 2.39 -18.08
CA LEU A 13 -10.15 3.51 -17.53
C LEU A 13 -8.92 3.86 -18.38
N ASN A 14 -8.59 3.05 -19.40
CA ASN A 14 -7.38 3.13 -20.20
C ASN A 14 -6.09 3.19 -19.34
N ILE A 15 -6.08 2.45 -18.23
CA ILE A 15 -4.93 2.40 -17.31
C ILE A 15 -4.23 1.07 -17.46
N ARG A 16 -2.96 1.13 -17.86
CA ARG A 16 -2.04 0.00 -17.79
C ARG A 16 -0.83 0.42 -16.96
N ARG A 17 -0.57 -0.33 -15.89
CA ARG A 17 0.57 -0.12 -15.00
C ARG A 17 1.35 -1.43 -14.87
N PRO A 18 2.68 -1.43 -15.12
CA PRO A 18 3.44 -0.32 -15.71
C PRO A 18 3.00 -0.01 -17.16
N PRO A 19 3.29 1.19 -17.70
CA PRO A 19 3.02 1.53 -19.09
C PRO A 19 3.71 0.55 -20.05
N LEU A 20 3.11 0.26 -21.22
CA LEU A 20 3.68 -0.67 -22.20
C LEU A 20 5.11 -0.30 -22.62
N ILE A 21 5.42 1.00 -22.75
CA ILE A 21 6.76 1.50 -23.07
C ILE A 21 7.78 1.06 -22.02
N VAL A 22 7.40 1.03 -20.75
CA VAL A 22 8.28 0.66 -19.63
C VAL A 22 8.55 -0.86 -19.63
N SER A 23 7.55 -1.67 -19.93
CA SER A 23 7.72 -3.12 -20.10
C SER A 23 8.50 -3.49 -21.36
N ALA A 24 8.26 -2.78 -22.47
CA ALA A 24 9.00 -2.93 -23.72
C ALA A 24 10.47 -2.53 -23.53
N ALA A 25 10.73 -1.43 -22.83
CA ALA A 25 12.08 -1.10 -22.39
C ALA A 25 12.65 -2.28 -21.62
N LYS A 26 12.04 -2.75 -20.53
CA LYS A 26 12.56 -3.87 -19.72
C LYS A 26 12.91 -5.12 -20.55
N LEU A 27 12.12 -5.44 -21.57
CA LEU A 27 12.43 -6.50 -22.54
C LEU A 27 13.70 -6.20 -23.35
N CYS A 28 13.78 -5.04 -24.01
CA CYS A 28 14.96 -4.61 -24.76
C CYS A 28 16.22 -4.58 -23.90
N SER A 29 16.08 -4.23 -22.61
CA SER A 29 17.11 -4.32 -21.56
C SER A 29 17.81 -5.64 -21.54
N GLY A 30 17.01 -6.69 -21.37
CA GLY A 30 17.52 -8.01 -21.12
C GLY A 30 18.19 -8.55 -22.36
N LEU A 31 17.62 -8.26 -23.53
CA LEU A 31 18.21 -8.60 -24.83
C LEU A 31 19.58 -7.93 -25.03
N ILE A 32 19.69 -6.63 -24.76
CA ILE A 32 20.98 -5.91 -24.90
C ILE A 32 22.01 -6.45 -23.91
N VAL A 33 21.65 -6.67 -22.64
CA VAL A 33 22.58 -7.19 -21.64
C VAL A 33 23.06 -8.61 -21.99
N ILE A 34 22.17 -9.48 -22.49
CA ILE A 34 22.55 -10.83 -22.95
C ILE A 34 23.45 -10.74 -24.18
N ALA A 35 23.12 -9.88 -25.15
CA ALA A 35 23.94 -9.67 -26.34
C ALA A 35 25.35 -9.18 -25.96
N MET A 36 25.45 -8.22 -25.05
CA MET A 36 26.73 -7.73 -24.52
C MET A 36 27.52 -8.85 -23.84
N ALA A 37 26.88 -9.66 -23.01
CA ALA A 37 27.52 -10.79 -22.35
C ALA A 37 28.04 -11.82 -23.38
N PHE A 38 27.25 -12.13 -24.41
CA PHE A 38 27.66 -13.05 -25.47
C PHE A 38 28.85 -12.52 -26.29
N VAL A 39 28.77 -11.27 -26.76
CA VAL A 39 29.85 -10.63 -27.51
C VAL A 39 31.12 -10.55 -26.66
N SER A 40 30.99 -10.19 -25.39
CA SER A 40 32.11 -10.15 -24.45
C SER A 40 32.74 -11.53 -24.22
N ALA A 41 31.96 -12.61 -24.17
CA ALA A 41 32.48 -13.96 -24.07
C ALA A 41 33.36 -14.32 -25.29
N LEU A 42 32.91 -13.96 -26.50
CA LEU A 42 33.67 -14.20 -27.73
C LEU A 42 34.97 -13.38 -27.78
N VAL A 43 34.90 -12.09 -27.43
CA VAL A 43 36.08 -11.22 -27.36
C VAL A 43 37.07 -11.73 -26.31
N THR A 44 36.58 -12.15 -25.16
CA THR A 44 37.41 -12.67 -24.07
C THR A 44 38.03 -14.02 -24.41
N TYR A 45 37.33 -14.87 -25.18
CA TYR A 45 37.87 -16.13 -25.68
C TYR A 45 39.06 -15.91 -26.64
N ASP A 46 38.92 -14.99 -27.59
CA ASP A 46 40.02 -14.60 -28.49
C ASP A 46 41.20 -14.02 -27.69
N LEU A 47 40.91 -13.12 -26.75
CA LEU A 47 41.91 -12.52 -25.88
C LEU A 47 42.64 -13.59 -25.05
N LEU A 48 41.94 -14.51 -24.37
CA LEU A 48 42.54 -15.61 -23.63
C LEU A 48 43.41 -16.50 -24.52
N THR A 49 42.97 -16.78 -25.75
CA THR A 49 43.76 -17.58 -26.71
C THR A 49 45.07 -16.88 -27.07
N ARG A 50 45.04 -15.55 -27.26
CA ARG A 50 46.26 -14.74 -27.48
C ARG A 50 47.15 -14.69 -26.24
N LEU A 51 46.57 -14.52 -25.05
CA LEU A 51 47.32 -14.51 -23.78
C LEU A 51 48.01 -15.85 -23.52
N ILE A 52 47.35 -16.98 -23.79
CA ILE A 52 47.94 -18.33 -23.62
C ILE A 52 49.09 -18.56 -24.62
N ARG A 53 49.02 -17.99 -25.82
CA ARG A 53 50.10 -18.06 -26.81
C ARG A 53 51.22 -17.04 -26.58
N SER A 54 51.02 -16.07 -25.69
CA SER A 54 51.99 -15.00 -25.46
C SER A 54 53.29 -15.51 -24.84
N ARG A 55 54.40 -14.85 -25.18
CA ARG A 55 55.73 -15.14 -24.61
C ARG A 55 55.73 -15.10 -23.09
N GLN A 56 55.05 -14.14 -22.48
CA GLN A 56 54.96 -14.00 -21.01
C GLN A 56 54.33 -15.22 -20.34
N PHE A 57 53.28 -15.79 -20.94
CA PHE A 57 52.65 -17.00 -20.39
C PHE A 57 53.59 -18.21 -20.52
N ASN A 58 54.30 -18.33 -21.65
CA ASN A 58 55.29 -19.39 -21.84
C ASN A 58 56.48 -19.23 -20.87
N ASP A 59 56.97 -18.02 -20.64
CA ASP A 59 58.06 -17.72 -19.70
C ASP A 59 57.63 -18.07 -18.27
N LEU A 60 56.41 -17.72 -17.86
CA LEU A 60 55.85 -18.11 -16.57
C LEU A 60 55.68 -19.64 -16.46
N ARG A 61 55.19 -20.29 -17.51
CA ARG A 61 55.05 -21.75 -17.55
C ARG A 61 56.41 -22.44 -17.42
N ASN A 62 57.41 -21.99 -18.17
CA ASN A 62 58.77 -22.51 -18.16
C ASN A 62 59.43 -22.31 -16.78
N PHE A 63 59.19 -21.16 -16.15
CA PHE A 63 59.64 -20.87 -14.79
C PHE A 63 59.04 -21.86 -13.77
N VAL A 64 57.72 -22.09 -13.83
CA VAL A 64 57.04 -23.05 -12.95
C VAL A 64 57.54 -24.48 -13.18
N THR A 65 57.68 -24.92 -14.44
CA THR A 65 58.21 -26.26 -14.75
C THR A 65 59.65 -26.42 -14.29
N GLN A 66 60.49 -25.39 -14.43
CA GLN A 66 61.88 -25.45 -13.98
C GLN A 66 61.99 -25.55 -12.45
N ILE A 67 61.14 -24.84 -11.69
CA ILE A 67 61.08 -24.99 -10.23
C ILE A 67 60.65 -26.42 -9.87
N GLN A 68 59.65 -26.95 -10.56
CA GLN A 68 59.11 -28.28 -10.30
C GLN A 68 60.15 -29.39 -10.59
N ASP A 69 60.90 -29.27 -11.69
CA ASP A 69 61.85 -30.30 -12.13
C ASP A 69 63.20 -30.21 -11.38
N SER A 70 63.68 -29.01 -11.08
CA SER A 70 65.04 -28.81 -10.55
C SER A 70 65.09 -28.54 -9.04
N GLY A 71 63.96 -28.18 -8.42
CA GLY A 71 63.91 -27.70 -7.03
C GLY A 71 64.70 -26.40 -6.79
N ARG A 72 65.19 -25.74 -7.83
CA ARG A 72 66.00 -24.51 -7.76
C ARG A 72 65.27 -23.37 -8.45
N PHE A 73 65.37 -22.18 -7.87
CA PHE A 73 64.85 -20.96 -8.51
C PHE A 73 65.68 -20.62 -9.77
N PRO A 74 65.04 -20.45 -10.93
CA PRO A 74 65.69 -19.99 -12.15
C PRO A 74 66.40 -18.65 -11.95
N ARG A 75 67.57 -18.47 -12.57
CA ARG A 75 68.24 -17.16 -12.65
C ARG A 75 67.53 -16.28 -13.70
N MET A 76 66.27 -15.92 -13.44
CA MET A 76 65.63 -14.81 -14.16
C MET A 76 66.07 -13.49 -13.55
N ALA A 77 66.14 -12.44 -14.38
CA ALA A 77 66.32 -11.09 -13.87
C ALA A 77 65.12 -10.74 -12.96
N SER A 78 65.38 -10.11 -11.82
CA SER A 78 64.36 -9.91 -10.78
C SER A 78 63.17 -9.07 -11.26
N ASP A 79 63.39 -8.19 -12.24
CA ASP A 79 62.38 -7.35 -12.89
C ASP A 79 61.44 -8.17 -13.80
N GLU A 80 61.96 -9.07 -14.63
CA GLU A 80 61.15 -9.96 -15.48
C GLU A 80 60.22 -10.86 -14.65
N LEU A 81 60.71 -11.36 -13.52
CA LEU A 81 59.93 -12.15 -12.57
C LEU A 81 58.76 -11.33 -12.01
N ILE A 82 59.03 -10.11 -11.52
CA ILE A 82 58.00 -9.25 -10.90
C ILE A 82 56.93 -8.88 -11.93
N ILE A 83 57.33 -8.53 -13.16
CA ILE A 83 56.39 -8.21 -14.25
C ILE A 83 55.51 -9.42 -14.59
N SER A 84 56.11 -10.61 -14.71
CA SER A 84 55.38 -11.85 -15.01
C SER A 84 54.39 -12.23 -13.90
N LEU A 85 54.77 -12.04 -12.63
CA LEU A 85 53.89 -12.25 -11.49
C LEU A 85 52.73 -11.23 -11.46
N ALA A 86 53.00 -9.95 -11.74
CA ALA A 86 51.96 -8.92 -11.82
C ALA A 86 50.97 -9.21 -12.96
N TYR A 87 51.45 -9.65 -14.12
CA TYR A 87 50.62 -10.08 -15.24
C TYR A 87 49.74 -11.30 -14.89
N ALA A 88 50.32 -12.34 -14.28
CA ALA A 88 49.58 -13.52 -13.84
C ALA A 88 48.48 -13.16 -12.82
N LEU A 89 48.82 -12.29 -11.86
CA LEU A 89 47.86 -11.78 -10.88
C LEU A 89 46.73 -10.98 -11.54
N ALA A 90 47.03 -10.15 -12.54
CA ALA A 90 46.02 -9.39 -13.28
C ALA A 90 45.05 -10.31 -14.02
N ILE A 91 45.53 -11.39 -14.66
CA ILE A 91 44.69 -12.39 -15.33
C ILE A 91 43.81 -13.13 -14.33
N LEU A 92 44.37 -13.54 -13.19
CA LEU A 92 43.61 -14.20 -12.13
C LEU A 92 42.47 -13.30 -11.62
N LEU A 93 42.79 -12.04 -11.30
CA LEU A 93 41.79 -11.05 -10.86
C LEU A 93 40.75 -10.77 -11.94
N PHE A 94 41.16 -10.68 -13.20
CA PHE A 94 40.24 -10.57 -14.33
C PHE A 94 39.25 -11.73 -14.36
N GLY A 95 39.73 -12.98 -14.32
CA GLY A 95 38.86 -14.16 -14.32
C GLY A 95 37.88 -14.20 -13.13
N LEU A 96 38.37 -13.86 -11.93
CA LEU A 96 37.57 -13.81 -10.70
C LEU A 96 36.46 -12.75 -10.74
N VAL A 97 36.65 -11.64 -11.46
CA VAL A 97 35.64 -10.59 -11.62
C VAL A 97 34.73 -10.86 -12.82
N PHE A 98 35.31 -11.29 -13.93
CA PHE A 98 34.64 -11.42 -15.22
C PHE A 98 33.63 -12.56 -15.24
N LEU A 99 34.02 -13.77 -14.82
CA LEU A 99 33.15 -14.95 -14.83
C LEU A 99 31.86 -14.79 -14.01
N PRO A 100 31.88 -14.33 -12.75
CA PRO A 100 30.63 -14.10 -12.03
C PRO A 100 29.81 -12.94 -12.63
N THR A 101 30.48 -11.96 -13.25
CA THR A 101 29.77 -10.83 -13.89
C THR A 101 29.04 -11.27 -15.16
N ILE A 102 29.66 -12.10 -16.01
CA ILE A 102 29.02 -12.58 -17.25
C ILE A 102 27.81 -13.47 -16.92
N LEU A 103 27.96 -14.38 -15.95
CA LEU A 103 26.86 -15.23 -15.48
C LEU A 103 25.74 -14.36 -14.88
N GLY A 104 26.09 -13.40 -14.03
CA GLY A 104 25.15 -12.45 -13.45
C GLY A 104 24.43 -11.59 -14.50
N ALA A 105 25.11 -11.20 -15.58
CA ALA A 105 24.54 -10.45 -16.70
C ALA A 105 23.50 -11.29 -17.44
N VAL A 106 23.82 -12.55 -17.77
CA VAL A 106 22.88 -13.47 -18.44
C VAL A 106 21.66 -13.74 -17.57
N ILE A 107 21.84 -14.10 -16.30
CA ILE A 107 20.73 -14.36 -15.37
C ILE A 107 19.82 -13.13 -15.24
N ARG A 108 20.41 -11.93 -15.08
CA ARG A 108 19.65 -10.69 -14.99
C ARG A 108 18.93 -10.36 -16.30
N GLY A 109 19.59 -10.54 -17.44
CA GLY A 109 18.98 -10.29 -18.74
C GLY A 109 17.78 -11.20 -19.00
N LEU A 110 17.91 -12.49 -18.70
CA LEU A 110 16.79 -13.45 -18.77
C LEU A 110 15.64 -13.05 -17.84
N ARG A 111 15.95 -12.67 -16.59
CA ARG A 111 14.93 -12.18 -15.65
C ARG A 111 14.19 -10.96 -16.18
N PHE A 112 14.89 -10.01 -16.80
CA PHE A 112 14.27 -8.82 -17.39
C PHE A 112 13.38 -9.14 -18.58
N ILE A 113 13.79 -10.08 -19.44
CA ILE A 113 12.96 -10.59 -20.54
C ILE A 113 11.69 -11.25 -20.00
N LEU A 114 11.81 -12.17 -19.05
CA LEU A 114 10.67 -12.89 -18.49
C LEU A 114 9.67 -11.95 -17.81
N ILE A 115 10.17 -10.97 -17.03
CA ILE A 115 9.29 -10.00 -16.37
C ILE A 115 8.65 -9.07 -17.40
N GLY A 116 9.42 -8.54 -18.36
CA GLY A 116 8.89 -7.65 -19.40
C GLY A 116 7.82 -8.34 -20.26
N LEU A 117 8.06 -9.58 -20.67
CA LEU A 117 7.10 -10.39 -21.41
C LEU A 117 5.87 -10.73 -20.56
N GLY A 118 6.08 -11.07 -19.28
CA GLY A 118 4.99 -11.29 -18.33
C GLY A 118 4.11 -10.04 -18.16
N GLU A 119 4.69 -8.85 -18.04
CA GLU A 119 3.95 -7.59 -17.96
C GLU A 119 3.21 -7.24 -19.27
N ILE A 120 3.77 -7.62 -20.43
CA ILE A 120 3.14 -7.43 -21.75
C ILE A 120 1.94 -8.38 -21.94
N VAL A 121 2.05 -9.61 -21.46
CA VAL A 121 1.00 -10.64 -21.59
C VAL A 121 -0.06 -10.54 -20.49
N ARG A 122 0.24 -9.89 -19.35
CA ARG A 122 -0.71 -9.73 -18.24
C ARG A 122 -2.03 -9.13 -18.74
N PRO A 123 -3.17 -9.80 -18.48
CA PRO A 123 -4.48 -9.30 -18.88
C PRO A 123 -4.81 -8.01 -18.13
N TRP A 124 -5.72 -7.24 -18.71
CA TRP A 124 -6.29 -6.08 -18.04
C TRP A 124 -6.95 -6.52 -16.73
N MET A 125 -6.66 -5.80 -15.65
CA MET A 125 -7.15 -6.12 -14.32
C MET A 125 -8.69 -5.93 -14.20
N PRO A 126 -9.35 -6.68 -13.29
CA PRO A 126 -10.81 -6.74 -13.16
C PRO A 126 -11.44 -5.43 -12.66
N ALA A 127 -12.77 -5.44 -12.59
CA ALA A 127 -13.57 -4.34 -12.05
C ALA A 127 -13.30 -4.07 -10.57
N LEU A 128 -13.55 -2.82 -10.14
CA LEU A 128 -13.26 -2.23 -8.82
C LEU A 128 -11.86 -1.65 -8.60
N ILE A 129 -11.06 -1.43 -9.63
CA ILE A 129 -9.79 -0.69 -9.50
C ILE A 129 -10.03 0.83 -9.54
N PRO A 130 -9.39 1.62 -8.66
CA PRO A 130 -8.50 1.22 -7.56
C PRO A 130 -9.27 0.65 -6.36
N LEU A 131 -8.59 -0.07 -5.45
CA LEU A 131 -9.19 -0.50 -4.18
C LEU A 131 -9.67 0.70 -3.32
N PRO A 132 -10.52 0.46 -2.30
CA PRO A 132 -10.91 1.49 -1.34
C PRO A 132 -9.71 2.11 -0.59
N PHE A 133 -10.00 3.17 0.18
CA PHE A 133 -8.98 3.79 1.02
C PHE A 133 -8.50 2.83 2.10
N ARG A 134 -7.20 2.84 2.37
CA ARG A 134 -6.57 2.04 3.43
C ARG A 134 -7.14 2.38 4.81
N ASN A 135 -7.44 3.65 5.04
CA ASN A 135 -8.00 4.13 6.29
C ASN A 135 -9.04 5.23 6.03
N TYR A 136 -10.32 4.91 6.19
CA TYR A 136 -11.41 5.89 6.02
C TYR A 136 -11.41 6.95 7.12
N ALA A 137 -10.85 6.68 8.31
CA ALA A 137 -10.74 7.69 9.35
C ALA A 137 -9.88 8.88 8.89
N ASP A 138 -8.84 8.63 8.08
CA ASP A 138 -8.01 9.70 7.51
C ASP A 138 -8.78 10.54 6.48
N VAL A 139 -9.71 9.92 5.74
CA VAL A 139 -10.60 10.63 4.80
C VAL A 139 -11.58 11.51 5.56
N ILE A 140 -12.20 10.96 6.62
CA ILE A 140 -13.14 11.69 7.48
C ILE A 140 -12.46 12.86 8.18
N ASN A 141 -11.27 12.64 8.76
CA ASN A 141 -10.48 13.69 9.39
C ASN A 141 -10.01 14.74 8.37
N GLY A 142 -9.66 14.32 7.16
CA GLY A 142 -9.33 15.23 6.07
C GLY A 142 -10.50 16.19 5.77
N PHE A 143 -11.71 15.65 5.65
CA PHE A 143 -12.91 16.47 5.42
C PHE A 143 -13.23 17.40 6.60
N LYS A 144 -13.26 16.86 7.83
CA LYS A 144 -13.71 17.59 9.02
C LYS A 144 -12.69 18.57 9.58
N GLN A 145 -11.41 18.23 9.52
CA GLN A 145 -10.33 18.98 10.19
C GLN A 145 -9.38 19.67 9.21
N HIS A 146 -9.50 19.40 7.90
CA HIS A 146 -8.54 19.85 6.87
C HIS A 146 -7.10 19.40 7.15
N ILE A 147 -6.92 18.30 7.89
CA ILE A 147 -5.62 17.73 8.26
C ILE A 147 -5.48 16.35 7.61
N LEU A 148 -4.34 16.13 6.95
CA LEU A 148 -3.97 14.85 6.35
C LEU A 148 -2.87 14.20 7.19
N SER A 149 -3.21 13.10 7.88
CA SER A 149 -2.33 12.36 8.80
C SER A 149 -1.11 11.71 8.14
N LEU A 150 -1.14 11.60 6.81
CA LEU A 150 -0.09 10.97 6.00
C LEU A 150 1.24 11.74 6.03
N TYR A 151 1.16 13.06 6.21
CA TYR A 151 2.31 13.95 6.11
C TYR A 151 3.09 14.00 7.42
N ARG A 152 4.29 13.43 7.36
CA ARG A 152 5.22 13.33 8.48
C ARG A 152 6.54 14.00 8.09
N PRO A 153 7.21 14.68 9.03
CA PRO A 153 8.54 15.21 8.78
C PRO A 153 9.51 14.07 8.45
N LEU A 154 10.46 14.33 7.55
CA LEU A 154 11.55 13.41 7.23
C LEU A 154 12.77 13.68 8.11
N GLU A 155 13.79 12.82 8.00
CA GLU A 155 15.09 13.02 8.62
C GLU A 155 15.59 14.46 8.37
N ASN A 156 16.16 15.08 9.40
CA ASN A 156 16.61 16.48 9.38
C ASN A 156 17.51 16.82 8.18
N PHE A 157 18.32 15.88 7.72
CA PHE A 157 19.15 16.06 6.53
C PHE A 157 18.32 16.33 5.26
N VAL A 158 17.22 15.59 5.07
CA VAL A 158 16.35 15.71 3.89
C VAL A 158 15.60 17.03 3.91
N SER A 159 15.00 17.38 5.06
CA SER A 159 14.26 18.63 5.21
C SER A 159 15.17 19.87 5.16
N ALA A 160 16.41 19.78 5.66
CA ALA A 160 17.39 20.86 5.53
C ALA A 160 17.87 21.04 4.08
N THR A 161 18.07 19.95 3.33
CA THR A 161 18.62 20.01 1.97
C THR A 161 17.57 20.37 0.92
N PHE A 162 16.35 19.85 1.04
CA PHE A 162 15.29 19.98 0.03
C PHE A 162 14.10 20.83 0.49
N GLY A 163 14.20 21.42 1.69
CA GLY A 163 13.19 22.31 2.26
C GLY A 163 12.05 21.58 3.01
N LYS A 164 11.20 22.38 3.67
CA LYS A 164 10.10 21.87 4.51
C LYS A 164 9.04 21.09 3.73
N ASN A 165 8.90 21.37 2.42
CA ASN A 165 7.91 20.73 1.56
C ASN A 165 8.10 19.21 1.41
N THR A 166 9.26 18.67 1.83
CA THR A 166 9.49 17.22 1.86
C THR A 166 8.48 16.47 2.73
N MET A 167 7.85 17.14 3.71
CA MET A 167 6.78 16.55 4.52
C MET A 167 5.58 16.11 3.69
N PHE A 168 5.34 16.78 2.55
CA PHE A 168 4.20 16.56 1.65
C PHE A 168 4.46 15.49 0.57
N LEU A 169 5.57 14.75 0.68
CA LEU A 169 5.83 13.64 -0.23
C LEU A 169 4.78 12.54 -0.06
N SER A 170 4.26 12.08 -1.20
CA SER A 170 3.43 10.88 -1.26
C SER A 170 4.23 9.65 -0.80
N PRO A 171 3.58 8.57 -0.31
CA PRO A 171 4.25 7.40 0.25
C PRO A 171 5.29 6.78 -0.69
N VAL A 172 4.94 6.64 -1.96
CA VAL A 172 5.81 6.07 -3.00
C VAL A 172 7.02 6.96 -3.21
N ARG A 173 6.82 8.29 -3.35
CA ARG A 173 7.92 9.24 -3.51
C ARG A 173 8.78 9.37 -2.27
N ARG A 174 8.17 9.31 -1.08
CA ARG A 174 8.87 9.34 0.21
C ARG A 174 9.88 8.20 0.28
N ARG A 175 9.50 6.99 -0.13
CA ARG A 175 10.43 5.85 -0.21
C ARG A 175 11.62 6.13 -1.13
N VAL A 176 11.38 6.66 -2.33
CA VAL A 176 12.46 6.99 -3.29
C VAL A 176 13.36 8.10 -2.77
N VAL A 177 12.78 9.18 -2.24
CA VAL A 177 13.54 10.33 -1.71
C VAL A 177 14.35 9.96 -0.48
N THR A 178 13.79 9.21 0.47
CA THR A 178 14.53 8.76 1.66
C THR A 178 15.69 7.86 1.29
N GLU A 179 15.50 6.96 0.32
CA GLU A 179 16.57 6.12 -0.18
C GLU A 179 17.66 6.96 -0.86
N ASN A 180 17.29 7.87 -1.77
CA ASN A 180 18.24 8.74 -2.46
C ASN A 180 19.01 9.65 -1.49
N ALA A 181 18.35 10.20 -0.48
CA ALA A 181 19.01 11.01 0.53
C ALA A 181 20.03 10.22 1.36
N ARG A 182 19.71 8.96 1.71
CA ARG A 182 20.66 8.06 2.40
C ARG A 182 21.91 7.82 1.55
N TYR A 183 21.74 7.57 0.26
CA TYR A 183 22.86 7.38 -0.66
C TYR A 183 23.64 8.69 -0.89
N LEU A 184 22.95 9.82 -1.02
CA LEU A 184 23.58 11.13 -1.18
C LEU A 184 24.49 11.46 0.01
N LYS A 185 23.99 11.26 1.25
CA LYS A 185 24.77 11.42 2.48
C LYS A 185 26.02 10.52 2.49
N GLY A 186 25.86 9.25 2.13
CA GLY A 186 26.99 8.31 2.03
C GLY A 186 27.98 8.65 0.91
N ARG A 187 27.52 9.27 -0.18
CA ARG A 187 28.36 9.67 -1.31
C ARG A 187 29.17 10.91 -1.04
N VAL A 188 28.65 11.90 -0.32
CA VAL A 188 29.46 13.06 0.11
C VAL A 188 30.70 12.56 0.86
N LEU A 189 30.51 11.64 1.82
CA LEU A 189 31.61 11.01 2.54
C LEU A 189 32.53 10.19 1.61
N SER A 190 31.95 9.42 0.69
CA SER A 190 32.72 8.61 -0.27
C SER A 190 33.57 9.45 -1.23
N VAL A 191 33.08 10.60 -1.68
CA VAL A 191 33.81 11.54 -2.55
C VAL A 191 34.99 12.12 -1.80
N ILE A 192 34.78 12.59 -0.56
CA ILE A 192 35.86 13.12 0.29
C ILE A 192 36.92 12.03 0.51
N LEU A 193 36.51 10.82 0.91
CA LEU A 193 37.44 9.72 1.14
C LEU A 193 38.19 9.34 -0.14
N THR A 194 37.50 9.24 -1.28
CA THR A 194 38.12 8.89 -2.57
C THR A 194 39.09 9.97 -3.03
N ALA A 195 38.75 11.25 -2.85
CA ALA A 195 39.63 12.38 -3.16
C ALA A 195 40.87 12.40 -2.27
N LEU A 196 40.73 12.14 -0.96
CA LEU A 196 41.85 11.99 -0.04
C LEU A 196 42.73 10.79 -0.41
N THR A 197 42.14 9.65 -0.79
CA THR A 197 42.92 8.49 -1.26
C THR A 197 43.63 8.78 -2.58
N LEU A 198 42.99 9.50 -3.53
CA LEU A 198 43.64 9.91 -4.77
C LEU A 198 44.81 10.84 -4.47
N GLY A 199 44.58 11.86 -3.65
CA GLY A 199 45.61 12.82 -3.24
C GLY A 199 46.77 12.10 -2.55
N GLY A 200 46.50 11.15 -1.67
CA GLY A 200 47.51 10.32 -1.01
C GLY A 200 48.30 9.44 -1.98
N VAL A 201 47.63 8.79 -2.93
CA VAL A 201 48.28 7.96 -3.97
C VAL A 201 49.16 8.83 -4.88
N LEU A 202 48.64 9.95 -5.37
CA LEU A 202 49.40 10.88 -6.22
C LEU A 202 50.58 11.48 -5.46
N TRP A 203 50.36 11.89 -4.21
CA TRP A 203 51.43 12.39 -3.34
C TRP A 203 52.49 11.34 -3.09
N PHE A 204 52.11 10.08 -2.83
CA PHE A 204 53.05 8.97 -2.65
C PHE A 204 53.85 8.67 -3.92
N ILE A 205 53.19 8.63 -5.09
CA ILE A 205 53.86 8.45 -6.39
C ILE A 205 54.85 9.60 -6.65
N ASN A 206 54.48 10.83 -6.31
CA ASN A 206 55.35 11.99 -6.45
C ASN A 206 56.50 11.98 -5.41
N TRP A 207 56.23 11.52 -4.19
CA TRP A 207 57.25 11.37 -3.15
C TRP A 207 58.30 10.33 -3.56
N LEU A 208 57.89 9.23 -4.19
CA LEU A 208 58.81 8.22 -4.74
C LEU A 208 59.78 8.78 -5.80
N THR A 209 59.48 9.93 -6.40
CA THR A 209 60.36 10.56 -7.40
C THR A 209 61.34 11.55 -6.79
N THR A 210 61.28 11.78 -5.47
CA THR A 210 62.16 12.72 -4.79
C THR A 210 63.46 12.05 -4.36
N ASP A 211 64.55 12.83 -4.28
CA ASP A 211 65.86 12.37 -3.78
C ASP A 211 65.78 11.74 -2.38
N ALA A 212 64.79 12.14 -1.58
CA ALA A 212 64.55 11.60 -0.24
C ALA A 212 64.16 10.11 -0.28
N ALA A 213 63.32 9.70 -1.25
CA ALA A 213 62.95 8.29 -1.42
C ALA A 213 64.16 7.46 -1.88
N GLY A 214 65.00 8.02 -2.76
CA GLY A 214 66.24 7.39 -3.22
C GLY A 214 67.24 7.09 -2.10
N LYS A 215 67.29 7.94 -1.05
CA LYS A 215 68.15 7.71 0.13
C LYS A 215 67.64 6.61 1.07
N LEU A 216 66.32 6.36 1.09
CA LEU A 216 65.68 5.40 1.99
C LEU A 216 65.59 3.99 1.38
N LEU A 217 65.57 3.86 0.06
CA LEU A 217 65.40 2.59 -0.64
C LEU A 217 66.78 2.05 -1.11
N PRO A 218 67.20 0.83 -0.70
CA PRO A 218 68.55 0.29 -0.97
C PRO A 218 68.90 0.23 -2.47
N ASN A 219 70.14 0.65 -2.78
CA ASN A 219 70.61 1.13 -4.09
C ASN A 219 70.50 0.16 -5.30
N SER A 220 70.34 -1.15 -5.11
CA SER A 220 70.45 -2.10 -6.24
C SER A 220 69.13 -2.48 -6.90
N VAL A 221 68.01 -2.49 -6.16
CA VAL A 221 66.68 -2.88 -6.68
C VAL A 221 65.75 -1.67 -6.79
N SER A 222 66.04 -0.59 -6.07
CA SER A 222 65.16 0.60 -5.97
C SER A 222 65.16 1.46 -7.24
N ALA A 223 66.31 1.71 -7.86
CA ALA A 223 66.41 2.70 -8.95
C ALA A 223 65.60 2.29 -10.20
N GLN A 224 65.72 1.04 -10.63
CA GLN A 224 64.98 0.53 -11.79
C GLN A 224 63.48 0.44 -11.52
N LEU A 225 63.10 -0.02 -10.31
CA LEU A 225 61.69 -0.10 -9.92
C LEU A 225 61.06 1.30 -9.82
N ILE A 226 61.77 2.28 -9.24
CA ILE A 226 61.31 3.67 -9.17
C ILE A 226 61.14 4.24 -10.57
N GLN A 227 62.10 4.02 -11.48
CA GLN A 227 61.97 4.48 -12.87
C GLN A 227 60.76 3.84 -13.58
N LEU A 228 60.47 2.56 -13.29
CA LEU A 228 59.33 1.84 -13.83
C LEU A 228 57.98 2.37 -13.27
N LEU A 229 57.94 2.64 -11.97
CA LEU A 229 56.75 3.13 -11.26
C LEU A 229 56.44 4.60 -11.61
N THR A 230 57.44 5.37 -12.01
CA THR A 230 57.33 6.81 -12.25
C THR A 230 57.12 7.17 -13.71
N GLN A 231 57.16 6.19 -14.61
CA GLN A 231 56.89 6.42 -16.02
C GLN A 231 55.50 7.03 -16.23
N ASP A 232 55.40 8.06 -17.08
CA ASP A 232 54.15 8.78 -17.31
C ASP A 232 53.02 7.87 -17.83
N SER A 233 53.36 6.84 -18.61
CA SER A 233 52.42 5.81 -19.08
C SER A 233 51.82 4.99 -17.93
N ALA A 234 52.62 4.66 -16.92
CA ALA A 234 52.17 3.93 -15.73
C ALA A 234 51.25 4.79 -14.85
N ARG A 235 51.58 6.08 -14.70
CA ARG A 235 50.72 7.04 -13.99
C ARG A 235 49.35 7.16 -14.63
N ALA A 236 49.29 7.30 -15.96
CA ALA A 236 48.04 7.42 -16.70
C ALA A 236 47.10 6.22 -16.50
N ILE A 237 47.64 5.00 -16.36
CA ILE A 237 46.84 3.79 -16.14
C ILE A 237 46.10 3.84 -14.81
N ILE A 238 46.68 4.38 -13.74
CA ILE A 238 46.03 4.42 -12.42
C ILE A 238 45.15 5.66 -12.27
N THR A 239 45.61 6.81 -12.77
CA THR A 239 44.90 8.08 -12.58
C THR A 239 43.59 8.10 -13.36
N THR A 240 43.56 7.54 -14.56
CA THR A 240 42.36 7.49 -15.41
C THR A 240 41.15 6.83 -14.70
N PRO A 241 41.20 5.55 -14.26
CA PRO A 241 40.06 4.93 -13.59
C PRO A 241 39.68 5.62 -12.29
N LEU A 242 40.63 6.25 -11.60
CA LEU A 242 40.34 7.00 -10.38
C LEU A 242 39.61 8.31 -10.66
N ILE A 243 40.01 9.05 -11.70
CA ILE A 243 39.28 10.23 -12.20
C ILE A 243 37.86 9.83 -12.61
N TRP A 244 37.69 8.73 -13.35
CA TRP A 244 36.37 8.21 -13.71
C TRP A 244 35.54 7.80 -12.49
N LEU A 245 36.15 7.25 -11.44
CA LEU A 245 35.47 6.87 -10.20
C LEU A 245 34.97 8.11 -9.43
N ILE A 246 35.79 9.15 -9.32
CA ILE A 246 35.38 10.42 -8.72
C ILE A 246 34.27 11.07 -9.55
N GLY A 247 34.45 11.13 -10.88
CA GLY A 247 33.45 11.65 -11.81
C GLY A 247 32.11 10.90 -11.70
N LEU A 248 32.15 9.58 -11.58
CA LEU A 248 30.97 8.76 -11.33
C LEU A 248 30.30 9.12 -10.00
N PHE A 249 31.05 9.23 -8.89
CA PHE A 249 30.45 9.57 -7.60
C PHE A 249 29.82 10.96 -7.59
N VAL A 250 30.50 11.97 -8.15
CA VAL A 250 29.98 13.33 -8.27
C VAL A 250 28.75 13.35 -9.17
N GLY A 251 28.84 12.76 -10.36
CA GLY A 251 27.74 12.71 -11.33
C GLY A 251 26.51 12.01 -10.76
N LEU A 252 26.70 10.86 -10.09
CA LEU A 252 25.60 10.16 -9.44
C LEU A 252 24.99 11.00 -8.29
N GLY A 253 25.79 11.75 -7.53
CA GLY A 253 25.31 12.65 -6.47
C GLY A 253 24.46 13.80 -7.01
N VAL A 254 24.90 14.43 -8.11
CA VAL A 254 24.12 15.45 -8.83
C VAL A 254 22.80 14.88 -9.33
N ILE A 255 22.83 13.69 -9.94
CA ILE A 255 21.61 13.00 -10.42
C ILE A 255 20.62 12.77 -9.27
N GLU A 256 21.07 12.24 -8.12
CA GLU A 256 20.21 12.01 -6.96
C GLU A 256 19.61 13.29 -6.38
N PHE A 257 20.42 14.35 -6.32
CA PHE A 257 19.98 15.66 -5.86
C PHE A 257 18.88 16.22 -6.77
N VAL A 258 19.11 16.22 -8.09
CA VAL A 258 18.14 16.71 -9.09
C VAL A 258 16.86 15.89 -9.07
N ILE A 259 16.95 14.56 -9.04
CA ILE A 259 15.77 13.67 -9.00
C ILE A 259 14.98 13.90 -7.71
N THR A 260 15.66 14.01 -6.57
CA THR A 260 14.99 14.28 -5.30
C THR A 260 14.26 15.63 -5.35
N MET A 261 14.91 16.67 -5.87
CA MET A 261 14.29 17.98 -6.05
C MET A 261 13.03 17.91 -6.94
N LEU A 262 13.09 17.17 -8.05
CA LEU A 262 11.94 17.00 -8.96
C LEU A 262 10.78 16.22 -8.35
N LEU A 263 11.04 15.36 -7.36
CA LEU A 263 10.01 14.58 -6.66
C LEU A 263 9.34 15.36 -5.53
N VAL A 264 10.05 16.33 -4.93
CA VAL A 264 9.52 17.19 -3.88
C VAL A 264 8.44 18.12 -4.44
N PRO A 265 7.23 18.14 -3.87
CA PRO A 265 6.17 19.00 -4.35
C PRO A 265 6.53 20.48 -4.13
N PRO A 266 6.12 21.37 -5.04
CA PRO A 266 6.46 22.80 -4.96
C PRO A 266 5.76 23.51 -3.79
N GLY A 267 4.69 22.95 -3.24
CA GLY A 267 3.96 23.54 -2.14
C GLY A 267 3.08 22.53 -1.40
N GLN A 268 2.39 23.03 -0.38
CA GLN A 268 1.42 22.27 0.40
C GLN A 268 0.24 21.83 -0.50
N PRO A 269 -0.17 20.56 -0.45
CA PRO A 269 -1.37 20.10 -1.13
C PRO A 269 -2.61 20.78 -0.55
N PRO A 270 -3.63 21.09 -1.36
CA PRO A 270 -4.86 21.67 -0.85
C PRO A 270 -5.56 20.67 0.08
N THR A 271 -6.16 21.19 1.15
CA THR A 271 -6.91 20.39 2.15
C THR A 271 -8.34 20.92 2.36
N MET A 272 -8.83 21.72 1.42
CA MET A 272 -10.10 22.44 1.56
C MET A 272 -11.27 21.63 0.99
N ALA A 273 -12.42 21.69 1.66
CA ALA A 273 -13.68 21.10 1.22
C ALA A 273 -14.80 22.15 1.28
N HIS A 274 -15.85 22.02 0.47
CA HIS A 274 -17.05 22.85 0.59
C HIS A 274 -17.90 22.33 1.74
N GLU A 275 -18.29 23.25 2.62
CA GLU A 275 -19.04 22.92 3.83
C GLU A 275 -20.46 23.50 3.76
N ALA A 276 -21.44 22.73 4.21
CA ALA A 276 -22.79 23.22 4.47
C ALA A 276 -23.41 22.43 5.61
N SER A 277 -24.40 23.00 6.28
CA SER A 277 -25.14 22.34 7.35
C SER A 277 -26.62 22.66 7.22
N ASP A 278 -27.48 21.67 7.30
CA ASP A 278 -28.93 21.84 7.34
C ASP A 278 -29.55 21.03 8.48
N TYR A 279 -30.63 21.57 9.05
CA TYR A 279 -31.42 20.91 10.08
C TYR A 279 -32.69 20.29 9.47
N TYR A 280 -32.92 19.03 9.78
CA TYR A 280 -34.01 18.23 9.26
C TYR A 280 -34.88 17.72 10.41
N ARG A 281 -36.21 17.85 10.25
CA ARG A 281 -37.20 17.43 11.24
C ARG A 281 -38.09 16.32 10.71
N GLY A 282 -38.51 15.44 11.60
CA GLY A 282 -39.61 14.50 11.39
C GLY A 282 -39.28 13.33 10.46
N PHE A 283 -38.00 13.02 10.23
CA PHE A 283 -37.61 11.89 9.40
C PHE A 283 -37.99 10.54 10.04
N GLY A 284 -38.02 9.47 9.26
CA GLY A 284 -38.14 8.11 9.79
C GLY A 284 -36.88 7.64 10.52
N HIS A 285 -36.65 6.32 10.53
CA HIS A 285 -35.42 5.76 11.08
C HIS A 285 -34.20 6.20 10.24
N PRO A 286 -33.08 6.68 10.83
CA PRO A 286 -31.93 7.23 10.10
C PRO A 286 -31.30 6.23 9.12
N ASN A 287 -31.32 4.94 9.46
CA ASN A 287 -30.88 3.86 8.56
C ASN A 287 -31.60 3.86 7.19
N GLN A 288 -32.86 4.28 7.11
CA GLN A 288 -33.56 4.39 5.82
C GLN A 288 -32.96 5.46 4.91
N LEU A 289 -32.57 6.59 5.51
CA LEU A 289 -31.91 7.68 4.79
C LEU A 289 -30.53 7.23 4.30
N ILE A 290 -29.71 6.66 5.18
CA ILE A 290 -28.36 6.20 4.89
C ILE A 290 -28.34 5.18 3.74
N ASN A 291 -29.31 4.26 3.70
CA ASN A 291 -29.41 3.24 2.66
C ASN A 291 -29.97 3.77 1.33
N ARG A 292 -30.75 4.87 1.33
CA ARG A 292 -31.33 5.46 0.11
C ARG A 292 -30.41 6.46 -0.57
N LEU A 293 -29.61 7.22 0.18
CA LEU A 293 -28.77 8.27 -0.41
C LEU A 293 -27.80 7.77 -1.49
N PRO A 294 -27.15 6.59 -1.37
CA PRO A 294 -26.30 6.06 -2.43
C PRO A 294 -27.04 5.75 -3.74
N SER A 295 -28.32 5.34 -3.68
CA SER A 295 -29.09 5.02 -4.90
C SER A 295 -29.57 6.28 -5.64
N ILE A 296 -29.87 7.36 -4.91
CA ILE A 296 -30.24 8.65 -5.50
C ILE A 296 -29.02 9.31 -6.19
N ALA A 297 -27.82 9.07 -5.65
CA ALA A 297 -26.57 9.58 -6.21
C ALA A 297 -26.21 8.98 -7.59
N THR A 298 -27.02 8.08 -8.15
CA THR A 298 -26.80 7.48 -9.48
C THR A 298 -26.70 8.50 -10.61
N SER A 299 -27.34 9.67 -10.47
CA SER A 299 -27.21 10.77 -11.45
C SER A 299 -25.85 11.48 -11.43
N LEU A 300 -25.07 11.32 -10.35
CA LEU A 300 -23.74 11.92 -10.18
C LEU A 300 -22.59 10.99 -10.59
N GLN A 301 -22.92 9.85 -11.23
CA GLN A 301 -21.94 8.85 -11.64
C GLN A 301 -20.97 9.38 -12.69
N TRP A 302 -19.69 9.06 -12.50
CA TRP A 302 -18.69 9.33 -13.52
C TRP A 302 -18.76 8.25 -14.61
N GLN A 303 -19.09 8.65 -15.85
CA GLN A 303 -19.15 7.77 -17.03
C GLN A 303 -19.98 6.48 -16.84
N GLY A 304 -21.03 6.53 -16.02
CA GLY A 304 -21.89 5.37 -15.72
C GLY A 304 -21.24 4.30 -14.83
N PHE A 305 -20.12 4.60 -14.18
CA PHE A 305 -19.60 3.77 -13.09
C PHE A 305 -20.39 4.07 -11.82
N LEU A 306 -20.75 3.01 -11.09
CA LEU A 306 -21.43 3.15 -9.80
C LEU A 306 -20.56 3.93 -8.80
N ASN A 307 -21.21 4.79 -8.03
CA ASN A 307 -20.56 5.49 -6.93
C ASN A 307 -20.24 4.49 -5.81
N ARG A 308 -19.11 4.72 -5.16
CA ARG A 308 -18.65 4.00 -3.99
C ARG A 308 -19.24 4.67 -2.76
N HIS A 309 -19.55 3.89 -1.74
CA HIS A 309 -20.01 4.44 -0.48
C HIS A 309 -19.46 3.66 0.70
N HIS A 310 -19.31 4.36 1.82
CA HIS A 310 -18.95 3.80 3.11
C HIS A 310 -19.79 4.52 4.16
N ALA A 311 -20.49 3.75 4.99
CA ALA A 311 -21.41 4.27 5.97
C ALA A 311 -21.19 3.59 7.32
N ASP A 312 -21.46 4.35 8.38
CA ASP A 312 -21.44 3.84 9.74
C ASP A 312 -22.50 4.57 10.56
N LEU A 313 -23.21 3.84 11.42
CA LEU A 313 -24.34 4.32 12.20
C LEU A 313 -24.17 3.85 13.64
N HIS A 314 -24.00 4.81 14.54
CA HIS A 314 -23.92 4.60 15.97
C HIS A 314 -25.16 5.17 16.64
N GLU A 315 -25.94 4.31 17.30
CA GLU A 315 -27.11 4.70 18.08
C GLU A 315 -26.81 4.55 19.57
N GLN A 316 -27.15 5.56 20.36
CA GLN A 316 -27.06 5.55 21.81
C GLN A 316 -28.46 5.75 22.40
N ARG A 317 -28.93 4.78 23.19
CA ARG A 317 -30.22 4.90 23.87
C ARG A 317 -30.10 5.88 25.04
N SER A 318 -31.15 6.66 25.29
CA SER A 318 -31.22 7.53 26.45
C SER A 318 -31.43 6.69 27.71
N ASN A 319 -30.65 6.96 28.76
CA ASN A 319 -30.84 6.33 30.06
C ASN A 319 -32.10 6.84 30.78
N ALA A 320 -32.60 8.03 30.41
CA ALA A 320 -33.71 8.69 31.10
C ALA A 320 -35.08 8.36 30.50
N VAL A 321 -35.15 8.06 29.19
CA VAL A 321 -36.39 7.79 28.47
C VAL A 321 -36.17 6.57 27.60
N GLY A 322 -36.82 5.45 27.92
CA GLY A 322 -36.58 4.16 27.27
C GLY A 322 -36.79 4.16 25.75
N ASP A 323 -37.63 5.07 25.26
CA ASP A 323 -37.99 5.18 23.84
C ASP A 323 -37.31 6.36 23.10
N ALA A 324 -36.38 7.06 23.75
CA ALA A 324 -35.58 8.11 23.11
C ALA A 324 -34.10 7.74 23.07
N GLY A 325 -33.37 8.31 22.12
CA GLY A 325 -31.93 8.15 22.00
C GLY A 325 -31.29 9.26 21.18
N SER A 326 -29.97 9.29 21.16
CA SER A 326 -29.19 10.06 20.20
C SER A 326 -28.60 9.11 19.17
N PHE A 327 -28.29 9.62 17.99
CA PHE A 327 -27.53 8.89 17.00
C PHE A 327 -26.51 9.79 16.33
N THR A 328 -25.41 9.17 15.94
CA THR A 328 -24.38 9.76 15.10
C THR A 328 -24.13 8.81 13.95
N ALA A 329 -24.20 9.29 12.73
CA ALA A 329 -23.93 8.48 11.56
C ALA A 329 -23.11 9.28 10.57
N TYR A 330 -22.21 8.63 9.84
CA TYR A 330 -21.56 9.27 8.72
C TYR A 330 -21.75 8.43 7.46
N LEU A 331 -21.83 9.12 6.33
CA LEU A 331 -21.96 8.52 5.01
C LEU A 331 -20.97 9.23 4.08
N THR A 332 -20.01 8.47 3.57
CA THR A 332 -19.13 8.92 2.49
C THR A 332 -19.66 8.36 1.19
N ILE A 333 -19.90 9.21 0.19
CA ILE A 333 -20.20 8.81 -1.19
C ILE A 333 -19.12 9.40 -2.09
N GLU A 334 -18.51 8.56 -2.92
CA GLU A 334 -17.39 8.89 -3.77
C GLU A 334 -17.69 8.45 -5.22
N GLN A 335 -17.42 9.30 -6.20
CA GLN A 335 -17.41 8.88 -7.60
C GLN A 335 -16.38 7.79 -7.84
N GLN A 336 -16.58 6.98 -8.87
CA GLN A 336 -15.53 6.06 -9.30
C GLN A 336 -14.23 6.85 -9.60
N PRO A 337 -13.12 6.51 -8.93
CA PRO A 337 -11.86 7.22 -9.13
C PRO A 337 -11.34 7.05 -10.55
N HIS A 338 -10.99 8.17 -11.17
CA HIS A 338 -10.43 8.21 -12.51
C HIS A 338 -8.94 8.54 -12.44
N PRO A 339 -8.12 7.98 -13.35
CA PRO A 339 -6.68 8.20 -13.33
C PRO A 339 -6.34 9.65 -13.67
N ILE A 340 -5.34 10.19 -12.98
CA ILE A 340 -4.72 11.46 -13.33
C ILE A 340 -3.22 11.25 -13.57
N ARG A 341 -2.58 12.18 -14.29
CA ARG A 341 -1.14 12.14 -14.48
C ARG A 341 -0.45 12.51 -13.16
N PRO A 342 0.45 11.67 -12.64
CA PRO A 342 1.17 11.99 -11.41
C PRO A 342 2.09 13.21 -11.64
N SER A 343 2.24 14.07 -10.63
CA SER A 343 3.37 15.01 -10.62
C SER A 343 4.69 14.21 -10.58
N GLY A 344 5.81 14.76 -11.07
CA GLY A 344 7.09 14.02 -11.08
C GLY A 344 7.20 12.90 -12.12
N PHE A 345 6.30 12.83 -13.12
CA PHE A 345 6.44 11.91 -14.26
C PHE A 345 7.81 12.02 -14.93
N LEU A 346 8.33 13.24 -15.11
CA LEU A 346 9.67 13.50 -15.66
C LEU A 346 10.77 12.79 -14.84
N ALA A 347 10.68 12.82 -13.51
CA ALA A 347 11.66 12.17 -12.64
C ALA A 347 11.67 10.64 -12.85
N SER A 348 10.50 10.03 -13.07
CA SER A 348 10.39 8.60 -13.38
C SER A 348 11.10 8.23 -14.70
N TYR A 349 10.94 9.03 -15.76
CA TYR A 349 11.65 8.79 -17.03
C TYR A 349 13.15 9.04 -16.92
N LEU A 350 13.56 10.09 -16.21
CA LEU A 350 14.97 10.37 -15.98
C LEU A 350 15.62 9.22 -15.19
N LEU A 351 14.99 8.75 -14.12
CA LEU A 351 15.44 7.58 -13.35
C LEU A 351 15.54 6.33 -14.23
N LEU A 352 14.55 6.09 -15.10
CA LEU A 352 14.56 4.95 -15.99
C LEU A 352 15.72 5.07 -16.98
N GLY A 353 15.80 6.17 -17.74
CA GLY A 353 16.83 6.38 -18.75
C GLY A 353 18.24 6.37 -18.17
N LEU A 354 18.47 7.10 -17.07
CA LEU A 354 19.77 7.14 -16.38
C LEU A 354 20.11 5.81 -15.73
N GLY A 355 19.14 5.16 -15.10
CA GLY A 355 19.35 3.86 -14.46
C GLY A 355 19.82 2.82 -15.46
N TRP A 356 19.18 2.81 -16.61
CA TRP A 356 19.54 1.94 -17.71
C TRP A 356 20.86 2.30 -18.39
N GLY A 357 21.09 3.57 -18.69
CA GLY A 357 22.36 4.04 -19.24
C GLY A 357 23.53 3.66 -18.34
N LEU A 358 23.42 3.92 -17.03
CA LEU A 358 24.45 3.56 -16.05
C LEU A 358 24.63 2.06 -15.90
N GLN A 359 23.55 1.28 -16.00
CA GLN A 359 23.63 -0.18 -15.99
C GLN A 359 24.41 -0.70 -17.20
N LEU A 360 24.09 -0.21 -18.40
CA LEU A 360 24.78 -0.61 -19.63
C LEU A 360 26.24 -0.17 -19.64
N VAL A 361 26.53 1.07 -19.23
CA VAL A 361 27.91 1.58 -19.08
C VAL A 361 28.69 0.74 -18.06
N GLY A 362 28.09 0.41 -16.91
CA GLY A 362 28.74 -0.43 -15.90
C GLY A 362 29.04 -1.84 -16.40
N PHE A 363 28.11 -2.46 -17.13
CA PHE A 363 28.37 -3.75 -17.79
C PHE A 363 29.44 -3.62 -18.87
N TYR A 364 29.40 -2.58 -19.69
CA TYR A 364 30.40 -2.34 -20.74
C TYR A 364 31.81 -2.24 -20.13
N ILE A 365 31.96 -1.48 -19.05
CA ILE A 365 33.24 -1.33 -18.35
C ILE A 365 33.78 -2.69 -17.88
N ILE A 366 32.96 -3.52 -17.23
CA ILE A 366 33.42 -4.82 -16.70
C ILE A 366 33.66 -5.84 -17.83
N LEU A 367 32.85 -5.80 -18.89
CA LEU A 367 32.86 -6.81 -19.94
C LEU A 367 33.90 -6.54 -21.05
N PHE A 368 34.30 -5.29 -21.26
CA PHE A 368 35.18 -4.90 -22.37
C PHE A 368 36.41 -4.09 -21.95
N GLU A 369 36.32 -3.32 -20.85
CA GLU A 369 37.37 -2.38 -20.41
C GLU A 369 38.08 -2.83 -19.12
N LEU A 370 37.86 -4.06 -18.66
CA LEU A 370 38.43 -4.54 -17.41
C LEU A 370 39.96 -4.73 -17.48
N LEU A 371 40.50 -5.08 -18.65
CA LEU A 371 41.94 -5.18 -18.88
C LEU A 371 42.51 -3.89 -19.46
N PRO A 372 43.70 -3.44 -19.00
CA PRO A 372 44.32 -2.23 -19.51
C PRO A 372 44.69 -2.42 -20.99
N TRP A 373 44.64 -1.33 -21.77
CA TRP A 373 44.89 -1.34 -23.22
C TRP A 373 46.20 -2.03 -23.63
N PRO A 374 47.34 -1.88 -22.91
CA PRO A 374 48.57 -2.60 -23.22
C PRO A 374 48.40 -4.13 -23.23
N ILE A 375 47.64 -4.70 -22.29
CA ILE A 375 47.36 -6.16 -22.26
C ILE A 375 46.46 -6.57 -23.43
N ARG A 376 45.55 -5.69 -23.88
CA ARG A 376 44.60 -6.00 -24.97
C ARG A 376 45.24 -5.96 -26.36
N VAL A 377 46.17 -5.03 -26.59
CA VAL A 377 46.76 -4.80 -27.91
C VAL A 377 48.09 -5.52 -28.09
N LEU A 378 48.94 -5.54 -27.06
CA LEU A 378 50.28 -6.14 -27.19
C LEU A 378 50.22 -7.64 -26.91
N GLY A 379 49.84 -8.40 -27.93
CA GLY A 379 50.07 -9.84 -28.00
C GLY A 379 51.52 -10.23 -28.32
N SER A 380 52.47 -9.30 -28.46
CA SER A 380 53.81 -9.61 -29.00
C SER A 380 54.92 -8.70 -28.46
N ASP A 381 55.84 -9.34 -27.74
CA ASP A 381 57.29 -9.10 -27.71
C ASP A 381 57.92 -7.96 -26.89
N THR A 382 57.19 -6.94 -26.44
CA THR A 382 57.79 -5.88 -25.60
C THR A 382 57.35 -5.95 -24.15
N TYR A 383 58.33 -6.20 -23.26
CA TYR A 383 58.20 -6.01 -21.81
C TYR A 383 58.00 -4.51 -21.54
N THR A 384 56.73 -4.09 -21.50
CA THR A 384 56.41 -2.71 -21.18
C THR A 384 56.19 -2.58 -19.66
N PRO A 385 56.81 -1.58 -19.00
CA PRO A 385 56.51 -1.16 -17.62
C PRO A 385 55.06 -1.14 -17.13
N PRO A 386 54.03 -0.86 -17.96
CA PRO A 386 52.67 -0.69 -17.46
C PRO A 386 52.01 -1.97 -16.92
N PHE A 387 52.60 -3.15 -17.12
CA PHE A 387 52.09 -4.42 -16.57
C PHE A 387 52.10 -4.47 -15.02
N LEU A 388 53.03 -3.77 -14.36
CA LEU A 388 53.09 -3.75 -12.88
C LEU A 388 51.79 -3.25 -12.25
N TRP A 389 51.11 -2.31 -12.91
CA TRP A 389 49.90 -1.67 -12.39
C TRP A 389 48.61 -2.34 -12.87
N ALA A 390 48.71 -3.38 -13.72
CA ALA A 390 47.55 -4.07 -14.26
C ALA A 390 46.62 -4.66 -13.18
N PRO A 391 47.12 -5.30 -12.09
CA PRO A 391 46.24 -5.79 -11.03
C PRO A 391 45.41 -4.68 -10.39
N LEU A 392 46.05 -3.55 -10.08
CA LEU A 392 45.37 -2.39 -9.48
C LEU A 392 44.36 -1.77 -10.44
N PHE A 393 44.70 -1.67 -11.72
CA PHE A 393 43.79 -1.22 -12.77
C PHE A 393 42.53 -2.09 -12.84
N VAL A 394 42.69 -3.42 -12.88
CA VAL A 394 41.58 -4.39 -12.92
C VAL A 394 40.67 -4.19 -11.71
N ILE A 395 41.23 -4.02 -10.51
CA ILE A 395 40.46 -3.77 -9.29
C ILE A 395 39.68 -2.45 -9.38
N LEU A 396 40.33 -1.36 -9.78
CA LEU A 396 39.70 -0.05 -9.89
C LEU A 396 38.57 -0.04 -10.93
N MET A 397 38.80 -0.63 -12.10
CA MET A 397 37.78 -0.77 -13.15
C MET A 397 36.64 -1.69 -12.74
N ALA A 398 36.92 -2.78 -12.02
CA ALA A 398 35.89 -3.64 -11.44
C ALA A 398 35.03 -2.88 -10.43
N VAL A 399 35.63 -2.05 -9.57
CA VAL A 399 34.90 -1.22 -8.60
C VAL A 399 34.06 -0.17 -9.34
N LEU A 400 34.63 0.53 -10.31
CA LEU A 400 33.94 1.53 -11.13
C LEU A 400 32.71 0.93 -11.82
N GLY A 401 32.91 -0.14 -12.59
CA GLY A 401 31.85 -0.82 -13.32
C GLY A 401 30.78 -1.37 -12.38
N ARG A 402 31.17 -2.00 -11.26
CA ARG A 402 30.20 -2.55 -10.29
C ARG A 402 29.40 -1.46 -9.60
N ARG A 403 29.99 -0.30 -9.31
CA ARG A 403 29.29 0.87 -8.73
C ARG A 403 28.32 1.46 -9.74
N ALA A 404 28.71 1.64 -11.00
CA ALA A 404 27.84 2.11 -12.07
C ALA A 404 26.65 1.16 -12.28
N THR A 405 26.90 -0.15 -12.40
CA THR A 405 25.85 -1.16 -12.57
C THR A 405 24.86 -1.17 -11.41
N ARG A 406 25.36 -1.15 -10.15
CA ARG A 406 24.49 -1.12 -8.95
C ARG A 406 23.66 0.15 -8.87
N ALA A 407 24.25 1.31 -9.15
CA ALA A 407 23.53 2.57 -9.16
C ALA A 407 22.44 2.56 -10.25
N GLY A 408 22.78 2.04 -11.44
CA GLY A 408 21.88 1.90 -12.56
C GLY A 408 20.64 1.05 -12.25
N ILE A 409 20.86 -0.15 -11.71
CA ILE A 409 19.78 -1.07 -11.29
C ILE A 409 18.85 -0.40 -10.29
N ARG A 410 19.41 0.24 -9.26
CA ARG A 410 18.61 0.91 -8.23
C ARG A 410 17.75 2.03 -8.83
N PHE A 411 18.31 2.86 -9.71
CA PHE A 411 17.53 3.92 -10.36
C PHE A 411 16.42 3.34 -11.25
N ALA A 412 16.68 2.24 -11.95
CA ALA A 412 15.64 1.54 -12.71
C ALA A 412 14.54 0.99 -11.78
N ASP A 413 14.89 0.37 -10.65
CA ASP A 413 13.94 -0.14 -9.65
C ASP A 413 13.09 0.98 -9.05
N GLN A 414 13.69 2.13 -8.72
CA GLN A 414 12.98 3.32 -8.26
C GLN A 414 12.04 3.89 -9.34
N ALA A 415 12.48 3.90 -10.60
CA ALA A 415 11.61 4.29 -11.72
C ALA A 415 10.41 3.37 -11.84
N TYR A 416 10.61 2.04 -11.77
CA TYR A 416 9.52 1.06 -11.82
C TYR A 416 8.53 1.26 -10.68
N LEU A 417 9.02 1.51 -9.46
CA LEU A 417 8.17 1.81 -8.32
C LEU A 417 7.32 3.08 -8.53
N LEU A 418 7.89 4.13 -9.13
CA LEU A 418 7.12 5.33 -9.49
C LEU A 418 6.14 5.08 -10.65
N PHE A 419 6.49 4.25 -11.63
CA PHE A 419 5.61 3.93 -12.76
C PHE A 419 4.46 3.01 -12.39
N ASP A 420 4.66 2.14 -11.40
CA ASP A 420 3.62 1.24 -10.89
C ASP A 420 2.57 2.01 -10.06
N SER A 421 2.98 3.09 -9.40
CA SER A 421 2.06 3.98 -8.69
C SER A 421 1.04 4.62 -9.64
N ALA A 422 -0.20 4.70 -9.16
CA ALA A 422 -1.31 5.29 -9.88
C ALA A 422 -1.96 6.38 -9.03
N TRP A 423 -2.18 7.53 -9.65
CA TRP A 423 -2.84 8.68 -9.03
C TRP A 423 -4.26 8.76 -9.54
N PHE A 424 -5.19 9.04 -8.64
CA PHE A 424 -6.61 9.11 -8.94
C PHE A 424 -7.19 10.42 -8.45
N SER A 425 -8.16 10.91 -9.21
CA SER A 425 -9.08 11.96 -8.78
C SER A 425 -10.50 11.40 -8.72
N SER A 426 -11.26 11.86 -7.73
CA SER A 426 -12.66 11.50 -7.53
C SER A 426 -13.37 12.59 -6.73
N THR A 427 -14.54 13.03 -7.17
CA THR A 427 -15.40 13.88 -6.34
C THR A 427 -16.07 13.03 -5.26
N ALA A 428 -16.04 13.50 -4.02
CA ALA A 428 -16.70 12.83 -2.91
C ALA A 428 -17.42 13.82 -2.01
N ILE A 429 -18.42 13.30 -1.29
CA ILE A 429 -19.09 13.98 -0.19
C ILE A 429 -19.04 13.11 1.06
N LEU A 430 -18.74 13.74 2.19
CA LEU A 430 -18.98 13.23 3.51
C LEU A 430 -20.23 13.91 4.06
N ILE A 431 -21.17 13.12 4.56
CA ILE A 431 -22.37 13.59 5.24
C ILE A 431 -22.34 13.05 6.66
N ASP A 432 -22.30 13.93 7.65
CA ASP A 432 -22.34 13.58 9.07
C ASP A 432 -23.70 13.96 9.63
N PHE A 433 -24.43 12.96 10.11
CA PHE A 433 -25.73 13.09 10.74
C PHE A 433 -25.54 13.02 12.25
N ALA A 434 -25.99 14.05 12.94
CA ALA A 434 -26.06 14.07 14.39
C ALA A 434 -27.46 14.49 14.81
N GLY A 435 -28.14 13.66 15.57
CA GLY A 435 -29.53 13.91 15.92
C GLY A 435 -30.07 13.07 17.05
N ASN A 436 -31.36 13.25 17.28
CA ASN A 436 -32.12 12.51 18.26
C ASN A 436 -33.10 11.58 17.55
N LEU A 437 -33.28 10.40 18.13
CA LEU A 437 -34.27 9.41 17.76
C LEU A 437 -35.36 9.42 18.83
N SER A 438 -36.61 9.61 18.42
CA SER A 438 -37.78 9.39 19.26
C SER A 438 -38.58 8.23 18.71
N ARG A 439 -38.90 7.27 19.57
CA ARG A 439 -39.81 6.18 19.25
C ARG A 439 -41.09 6.44 20.01
N ALA A 440 -42.21 6.42 19.30
CA ALA A 440 -43.52 6.54 19.90
C ALA A 440 -44.28 5.26 19.56
N ASP A 441 -44.61 4.48 20.58
CA ASP A 441 -45.49 3.33 20.44
C ASP A 441 -46.94 3.84 20.43
N VAL A 442 -47.52 3.94 19.24
CA VAL A 442 -48.92 4.35 19.08
C VAL A 442 -49.77 3.10 19.22
N ARG A 443 -50.35 2.92 20.40
CA ARG A 443 -51.29 1.84 20.70
C ARG A 443 -52.71 2.33 20.53
N VAL A 444 -53.49 1.65 19.71
CA VAL A 444 -54.93 1.86 19.53
C VAL A 444 -55.67 0.60 20.00
N GLY A 445 -56.66 0.77 20.89
CA GLY A 445 -57.52 -0.32 21.37
C GLY A 445 -57.15 -0.93 22.72
N LYS A 446 -56.70 -0.14 23.70
CA LYS A 446 -56.30 -0.64 25.04
C LYS A 446 -57.23 -0.15 26.16
N SER A 447 -58.55 -0.22 25.95
CA SER A 447 -59.50 -0.14 27.06
C SER A 447 -59.54 -1.50 27.78
N VAL A 448 -59.86 -1.52 29.07
CA VAL A 448 -60.02 -2.74 29.91
C VAL A 448 -60.96 -3.78 29.26
N ALA A 449 -61.75 -3.39 28.26
CA ALA A 449 -62.71 -4.24 27.56
C ALA A 449 -62.35 -4.62 26.10
N ASP A 450 -61.27 -4.08 25.50
CA ASP A 450 -60.99 -4.25 24.07
C ASP A 450 -60.11 -5.48 23.78
N SER A 451 -60.50 -6.29 22.80
CA SER A 451 -59.84 -7.58 22.47
C SER A 451 -58.72 -7.47 21.43
N ILE A 452 -58.57 -6.32 20.78
CA ILE A 452 -57.67 -6.11 19.63
C ILE A 452 -56.82 -4.86 19.89
N GLU A 453 -55.54 -5.06 20.19
CA GLU A 453 -54.53 -4.00 20.29
C GLU A 453 -53.79 -3.92 18.94
N SER A 454 -53.90 -2.79 18.25
CA SER A 454 -52.99 -2.45 17.16
C SER A 454 -51.92 -1.53 17.73
N SER A 455 -50.67 -1.98 17.71
CA SER A 455 -49.52 -1.14 18.06
C SER A 455 -48.71 -0.84 16.80
N ASN A 456 -48.38 0.43 16.59
CA ASN A 456 -47.48 0.85 15.54
C ASN A 456 -46.34 1.66 16.16
N LEU A 457 -45.12 1.19 15.98
CA LEU A 457 -43.93 1.89 16.44
C LEU A 457 -43.57 2.98 15.44
N VAL A 458 -43.96 4.21 15.75
CA VAL A 458 -43.60 5.38 14.94
C VAL A 458 -42.23 5.85 15.39
N VAL A 459 -41.23 5.62 14.54
CA VAL A 459 -39.87 6.14 14.76
C VAL A 459 -39.73 7.47 14.04
N ARG A 460 -39.37 8.51 14.77
CA ARG A 460 -39.05 9.83 14.25
C ARG A 460 -37.63 10.23 14.60
N SER A 461 -36.94 10.84 13.66
CA SER A 461 -35.62 11.44 13.87
C SER A 461 -35.61 12.90 13.49
N ASP A 462 -34.99 13.68 14.36
CA ASP A 462 -34.66 15.09 14.14
C ASP A 462 -33.14 15.18 14.18
N PHE A 463 -32.52 15.67 13.10
CA PHE A 463 -31.06 15.66 12.99
C PHE A 463 -30.52 16.87 12.22
N THR A 464 -29.27 17.19 12.50
CA THR A 464 -28.46 18.08 11.68
C THR A 464 -27.62 17.23 10.74
N ALA A 465 -27.63 17.55 9.46
CA ALA A 465 -26.71 16.97 8.49
C ALA A 465 -25.65 18.01 8.12
N ASN A 466 -24.39 17.68 8.38
CA ASN A 466 -23.24 18.45 7.96
C ASN A 466 -22.67 17.81 6.70
N PHE A 467 -22.43 18.61 5.67
CA PHE A 467 -21.97 18.20 4.35
C PHE A 467 -20.56 18.75 4.13
N TRP A 468 -19.64 17.88 3.74
CA TRP A 468 -18.33 18.27 3.23
C TRP A 468 -18.13 17.64 1.86
N ALA A 469 -17.88 18.44 0.82
CA ALA A 469 -17.60 17.91 -0.50
C ALA A 469 -16.29 18.44 -1.07
N ALA A 470 -15.51 17.57 -1.70
CA ALA A 470 -14.24 17.92 -2.33
C ALA A 470 -13.89 16.95 -3.46
N GLU A 471 -13.02 17.39 -4.36
CA GLU A 471 -12.25 16.51 -5.24
C GLU A 471 -11.11 15.89 -4.42
N LEU A 472 -11.16 14.58 -4.22
CA LEU A 472 -10.14 13.78 -3.56
C LEU A 472 -9.01 13.47 -4.54
N ILE A 473 -7.78 13.82 -4.20
CA ILE A 473 -6.59 13.33 -4.90
C ILE A 473 -5.99 12.20 -4.06
N SER A 474 -5.81 11.03 -4.66
CA SER A 474 -5.31 9.84 -3.97
C SER A 474 -4.23 9.11 -4.76
N GLU A 475 -3.36 8.38 -4.07
CA GLU A 475 -2.34 7.53 -4.67
C GLU A 475 -2.53 6.09 -4.21
N ALA A 476 -2.41 5.15 -5.15
CA ALA A 476 -2.20 3.74 -4.86
C ALA A 476 -0.78 3.35 -5.31
N SER A 477 -0.07 2.60 -4.48
CA SER A 477 1.30 2.17 -4.78
C SER A 477 1.38 1.21 -5.98
N SER A 478 0.30 0.48 -6.24
CA SER A 478 0.03 -0.28 -7.45
C SER A 478 -1.48 -0.25 -7.73
N LEU A 479 -1.93 -0.69 -8.91
CA LEU A 479 -3.37 -0.73 -9.23
C LEU A 479 -4.19 -1.65 -8.30
N THR A 480 -3.53 -2.62 -7.67
CA THR A 480 -4.15 -3.55 -6.73
C THR A 480 -3.94 -3.16 -5.27
N ALA A 481 -3.27 -2.05 -5.00
CA ALA A 481 -3.07 -1.56 -3.64
C ALA A 481 -4.23 -0.67 -3.22
N GLU A 482 -4.45 -0.62 -1.91
CA GLU A 482 -5.35 0.36 -1.28
C GLU A 482 -4.85 1.78 -1.52
N ARG A 483 -5.79 2.73 -1.50
CA ARG A 483 -5.50 4.14 -1.74
C ARG A 483 -5.16 4.88 -0.47
N GLU A 484 -4.27 5.85 -0.59
CA GLU A 484 -3.96 6.83 0.44
C GLU A 484 -4.36 8.23 -0.05
N LEU A 485 -5.02 9.00 0.81
CA LEU A 485 -5.51 10.35 0.50
C LEU A 485 -4.33 11.34 0.52
N LEU A 486 -4.15 12.09 -0.56
CA LEU A 486 -3.08 13.07 -0.73
C LEU A 486 -3.57 14.52 -0.66
N ALA A 487 -4.75 14.82 -1.19
CA ALA A 487 -5.25 16.19 -1.18
C ALA A 487 -6.78 16.24 -1.25
N LEU A 488 -7.33 17.37 -0.81
CA LEU A 488 -8.72 17.75 -0.91
C LEU A 488 -8.80 19.09 -1.60
N LYS A 489 -9.44 19.12 -2.78
CA LYS A 489 -9.55 20.33 -3.57
C LYS A 489 -11.01 20.74 -3.69
N GLN A 490 -11.30 21.99 -3.37
CA GLN A 490 -12.60 22.59 -3.67
C GLN A 490 -12.73 22.78 -5.18
N THR A 491 -13.81 22.24 -5.74
CA THR A 491 -14.16 22.38 -7.16
C THR A 491 -15.64 22.76 -7.33
N PRO A 492 -16.01 23.41 -8.44
CA PRO A 492 -17.42 23.69 -8.74
C PRO A 492 -18.30 22.43 -8.77
N GLU A 493 -17.73 21.27 -9.14
CA GLU A 493 -18.44 19.99 -9.11
C GLU A 493 -18.74 19.54 -7.69
N SER A 494 -17.77 19.63 -6.77
CA SER A 494 -18.02 19.31 -5.36
C SER A 494 -19.08 20.22 -4.72
N MET A 495 -19.17 21.50 -5.11
CA MET A 495 -20.28 22.37 -4.67
C MET A 495 -21.65 21.87 -5.19
N LYS A 496 -21.72 21.36 -6.43
CA LYS A 496 -22.95 20.76 -6.98
C LYS A 496 -23.38 19.53 -6.19
N TRP A 497 -22.43 18.73 -5.69
CA TRP A 497 -22.74 17.58 -4.83
C TRP A 497 -23.44 18.02 -3.55
N VAL A 498 -22.95 19.05 -2.87
CA VAL A 498 -23.60 19.61 -1.67
C VAL A 498 -25.03 20.05 -1.99
N ALA A 499 -25.21 20.86 -3.03
CA ALA A 499 -26.53 21.35 -3.44
C ALA A 499 -27.49 20.21 -3.82
N PHE A 500 -26.98 19.18 -4.50
CA PHE A 500 -27.74 17.98 -4.86
C PHE A 500 -28.24 17.26 -3.62
N PHE A 501 -27.36 16.85 -2.71
CA PHE A 501 -27.77 16.08 -1.52
C PHE A 501 -28.69 16.86 -0.60
N ARG A 502 -28.50 18.18 -0.45
CA ARG A 502 -29.43 19.02 0.30
C ARG A 502 -30.83 18.99 -0.28
N ARG A 503 -30.96 19.08 -1.62
CA ARG A 503 -32.25 19.00 -2.32
C ARG A 503 -32.88 17.62 -2.20
N GLU A 504 -32.11 16.56 -2.44
CA GLU A 504 -32.61 15.18 -2.42
C GLU A 504 -33.03 14.73 -1.02
N ILE A 505 -32.32 15.14 0.04
CA ILE A 505 -32.74 14.88 1.43
C ILE A 505 -34.06 15.60 1.71
N ASN A 506 -34.25 16.84 1.25
CA ASN A 506 -35.55 17.52 1.36
C ASN A 506 -36.65 16.77 0.59
N SER A 507 -36.38 16.25 -0.61
CA SER A 507 -37.34 15.42 -1.35
C SER A 507 -37.70 14.15 -0.58
N LEU A 508 -36.70 13.44 -0.04
CA LEU A 508 -36.91 12.25 0.78
C LEU A 508 -37.69 12.53 2.06
N ARG A 509 -37.53 13.73 2.64
CA ARG A 509 -38.37 14.17 3.76
C ARG A 509 -39.83 14.26 3.31
N ASP A 510 -40.07 14.93 2.19
CA ASP A 510 -41.42 15.20 1.72
C ASP A 510 -42.11 13.90 1.24
N GLU A 511 -41.35 12.91 0.76
CA GLU A 511 -41.81 11.55 0.44
C GLU A 511 -42.00 10.65 1.69
N GLY A 512 -41.03 10.66 2.61
CA GLY A 512 -40.96 9.76 3.76
C GLY A 512 -41.76 10.23 4.98
N VAL A 513 -42.24 11.48 4.96
CA VAL A 513 -43.03 12.09 6.01
C VAL A 513 -44.40 12.47 5.47
N GLN A 514 -45.11 11.49 4.90
CA GLN A 514 -46.47 11.35 5.40
C GLN A 514 -46.33 10.53 6.67
N PRO A 515 -46.55 11.10 7.89
CA PRO A 515 -46.85 10.24 9.01
C PRO A 515 -47.91 9.27 8.49
N ILE A 516 -47.81 7.98 8.82
CA ILE A 516 -49.00 7.15 8.82
C ILE A 516 -49.91 7.87 9.80
N ARG A 517 -50.69 8.84 9.29
CA ARG A 517 -51.87 9.33 9.95
C ARG A 517 -52.59 8.03 10.15
N VAL A 518 -52.76 7.63 11.40
CA VAL A 518 -53.76 6.64 11.74
C VAL A 518 -55.02 7.27 11.21
N ASP A 519 -55.36 6.91 9.97
CA ASP A 519 -56.53 7.43 9.33
C ASP A 519 -57.66 6.77 10.08
N VAL A 520 -58.23 7.51 11.02
CA VAL A 520 -59.36 7.05 11.83
C VAL A 520 -60.54 6.75 10.91
N GLN A 521 -60.50 7.24 9.65
CA GLN A 521 -61.48 6.94 8.60
C GLN A 521 -61.10 5.73 7.72
N SER A 522 -59.92 5.14 7.88
CA SER A 522 -59.60 3.89 7.19
C SER A 522 -60.56 2.78 7.66
N GLN A 523 -61.18 2.07 6.72
CA GLN A 523 -62.18 1.03 7.02
C GLN A 523 -61.69 0.04 8.09
N GLY A 524 -60.39 -0.32 8.10
CA GLY A 524 -59.84 -1.22 9.10
C GLY A 524 -59.80 -0.65 10.53
N VAL A 525 -59.49 0.64 10.71
CA VAL A 525 -59.52 1.28 12.04
C VAL A 525 -60.96 1.51 12.48
N GLY A 526 -61.82 1.89 11.54
CA GLY A 526 -63.27 2.01 11.75
C GLY A 526 -63.90 0.68 12.21
N ASP A 527 -63.56 -0.43 11.57
CA ASP A 527 -64.08 -1.76 11.90
C ASP A 527 -63.60 -2.24 13.27
N ILE A 528 -62.33 -1.98 13.63
CA ILE A 528 -61.81 -2.29 14.97
C ILE A 528 -62.52 -1.42 16.02
N MET A 529 -62.69 -0.12 15.75
CA MET A 529 -63.37 0.81 16.66
C MET A 529 -64.86 0.47 16.81
N GLN A 530 -65.52 0.05 15.72
CA GLN A 530 -66.92 -0.37 15.71
C GLN A 530 -67.11 -1.75 16.37
N SER A 531 -66.17 -2.68 16.20
CA SER A 531 -66.15 -3.96 16.90
C SER A 531 -65.97 -3.78 18.40
N ASN A 532 -65.06 -2.89 18.82
CA ASN A 532 -64.87 -2.56 20.24
C ASN A 532 -66.11 -1.84 20.81
N LEU A 533 -66.73 -0.93 20.05
CA LEU A 533 -68.02 -0.33 20.41
C LEU A 533 -69.11 -1.40 20.58
N GLN A 534 -69.25 -2.36 19.67
CA GLN A 534 -70.22 -3.45 19.76
C GLN A 534 -69.96 -4.37 20.97
N VAL A 535 -68.71 -4.72 21.25
CA VAL A 535 -68.37 -5.54 22.42
C VAL A 535 -68.64 -4.77 23.72
N SER A 536 -68.36 -3.45 23.75
CA SER A 536 -68.65 -2.59 24.89
C SER A 536 -70.15 -2.45 25.16
N THR A 537 -70.98 -2.32 24.11
CA THR A 537 -72.44 -2.23 24.25
C THR A 537 -73.07 -3.56 24.67
N LEU A 538 -72.58 -4.68 24.13
CA LEU A 538 -73.00 -6.01 24.57
C LEU A 538 -72.67 -6.27 26.04
N ARG A 539 -71.49 -5.84 26.51
CA ARG A 539 -71.11 -5.95 27.93
C ARG A 539 -71.89 -4.99 28.83
N ALA A 540 -72.10 -3.74 28.42
CA ALA A 540 -72.91 -2.80 29.18
C ALA A 540 -74.34 -3.33 29.37
N GLY A 541 -74.94 -3.88 28.31
CA GLY A 541 -76.25 -4.54 28.39
C GLY A 541 -76.24 -5.82 29.24
N ALA A 542 -75.13 -6.56 29.28
CA ALA A 542 -74.98 -7.73 30.14
C ALA A 542 -74.82 -7.36 31.63
N MET A 543 -74.06 -6.30 31.95
CA MET A 543 -73.91 -5.78 33.31
C MET A 543 -75.21 -5.16 33.82
N GLU A 544 -75.93 -4.41 32.99
CA GLU A 544 -77.25 -3.87 33.34
C GLU A 544 -78.24 -5.01 33.65
N LYS A 545 -78.26 -6.08 32.85
CA LYS A 545 -79.07 -7.27 33.14
C LYS A 545 -78.64 -7.98 34.43
N ALA A 546 -77.34 -8.11 34.68
CA ALA A 546 -76.84 -8.72 35.91
C ALA A 546 -77.18 -7.88 37.16
N GLN A 547 -77.15 -6.55 37.05
CA GLN A 547 -77.49 -5.64 38.13
C GLN A 547 -79.00 -5.58 38.38
N ILE A 548 -79.82 -5.67 37.32
CA ILE A 548 -81.27 -5.85 37.43
C ILE A 548 -81.60 -7.19 38.11
N GLN A 549 -80.95 -8.30 37.73
CA GLN A 549 -81.13 -9.59 38.39
C GLN A 549 -80.66 -9.59 39.85
N ALA A 550 -79.54 -8.95 40.16
CA ALA A 550 -79.06 -8.78 41.54
C ALA A 550 -80.00 -7.91 42.39
N SER A 551 -80.62 -6.88 41.80
CA SER A 551 -81.63 -6.05 42.47
C SER A 551 -82.98 -6.75 42.64
N GLN A 552 -83.31 -7.72 41.78
CA GLN A 552 -84.53 -8.52 41.85
C GLN A 552 -84.43 -9.71 42.83
N GLN A 553 -83.22 -10.11 43.24
CA GLN A 553 -83.00 -11.17 44.23
C GLN A 553 -82.78 -10.67 45.67
N GLY A 554 -82.99 -9.37 45.90
CA GLY A 554 -82.77 -8.73 47.19
C GLY A 554 -84.01 -8.58 48.07
N THR A 555 -84.85 -9.60 48.25
CA THR A 555 -85.74 -9.73 49.42
C THR A 555 -86.11 -11.20 49.67
N ASP A 556 -85.85 -11.65 50.90
CA ASP A 556 -86.36 -12.84 51.59
C ASP A 556 -85.71 -14.21 51.31
N ALA A 557 -84.66 -14.56 52.09
CA ALA A 557 -84.80 -15.48 53.25
C ALA A 557 -83.45 -16.01 53.79
N ALA A 558 -83.24 -15.79 55.10
CA ALA A 558 -82.67 -16.68 56.13
C ALA A 558 -81.21 -17.21 56.07
N LEU A 559 -80.45 -16.82 57.11
CA LEU A 559 -79.29 -17.49 57.74
C LEU A 559 -79.58 -18.98 58.08
N PRO A 560 -78.59 -19.89 58.29
CA PRO A 560 -77.51 -19.68 59.27
C PRO A 560 -76.11 -20.32 58.98
N ASP A 561 -75.16 -19.90 59.82
CA ASP A 561 -74.00 -20.65 60.35
C ASP A 561 -73.05 -21.42 59.42
N LEU A 562 -71.82 -20.89 59.27
CA LEU A 562 -70.61 -21.52 59.85
C LEU A 562 -69.36 -20.71 59.50
N LEU A 563 -69.02 -19.78 60.40
CA LEU A 563 -67.66 -19.26 60.55
C LEU A 563 -66.79 -20.32 61.24
N LYS A 564 -65.69 -20.75 60.61
CA LYS A 564 -64.30 -20.62 61.15
C LYS A 564 -63.24 -21.37 60.29
N PRO A 565 -61.94 -20.99 60.41
CA PRO A 565 -61.05 -20.78 59.27
C PRO A 565 -59.85 -21.75 59.23
N LEU A 566 -59.27 -21.92 58.04
CA LEU A 566 -57.96 -22.56 57.79
C LEU A 566 -57.39 -21.86 56.53
N VAL A 567 -56.36 -21.01 56.52
CA VAL A 567 -54.95 -21.20 56.91
C VAL A 567 -54.41 -22.58 56.53
N GLY A 568 -53.59 -22.61 55.48
CA GLY A 568 -52.77 -23.74 55.02
C GLY A 568 -52.67 -23.71 53.49
N SER A 569 -51.57 -23.24 52.90
CA SER A 569 -50.31 -23.97 52.65
C SER A 569 -50.45 -25.13 51.66
N GLY A 570 -49.58 -25.12 50.64
CA GLY A 570 -49.21 -26.29 49.84
C GLY A 570 -49.76 -26.23 48.40
N GLN A 571 -48.91 -26.05 47.40
CA GLN A 571 -48.06 -27.08 46.78
C GLN A 571 -48.79 -27.89 45.69
N THR A 572 -48.24 -27.78 44.48
CA THR A 572 -47.94 -28.87 43.52
C THR A 572 -48.96 -29.99 43.26
N ALA A 573 -49.34 -30.13 41.99
CA ALA A 573 -49.27 -31.38 41.19
C ALA A 573 -50.05 -31.14 39.87
N THR A 574 -49.42 -31.13 38.68
CA THR A 574 -49.03 -32.26 37.82
C THR A 574 -50.17 -33.19 37.37
N ALA A 575 -50.32 -33.28 36.03
CA ALA A 575 -50.55 -34.47 35.17
C ALA A 575 -51.54 -34.10 34.05
N GLY A 576 -51.36 -34.40 32.77
CA GLY A 576 -50.40 -35.15 31.95
C GLY A 576 -50.82 -34.89 30.48
N SER A 577 -50.28 -35.46 29.41
CA SER A 577 -49.21 -36.40 29.12
C SER A 577 -49.02 -36.38 27.59
N ASN A 578 -47.81 -36.58 27.09
CA ASN A 578 -47.47 -37.62 26.11
C ASN A 578 -46.05 -37.43 25.53
N SER A 579 -45.18 -38.23 26.12
CA SER A 579 -44.01 -38.94 25.59
C SER A 579 -43.75 -38.90 24.07
N ALA A 580 -42.52 -38.54 23.71
CA ALA A 580 -41.75 -39.24 22.68
C ALA A 580 -40.26 -39.20 23.05
N LYS A 581 -39.59 -40.33 22.83
CA LYS A 581 -38.33 -40.79 23.40
C LYS A 581 -37.31 -40.90 22.26
N SER A 582 -36.16 -40.24 22.35
CA SER A 582 -34.91 -40.55 21.62
C SER A 582 -33.76 -39.71 22.20
N SER A 583 -32.94 -40.27 23.10
CA SER A 583 -31.62 -40.86 22.81
C SER A 583 -30.64 -39.88 22.13
N GLY A 584 -29.60 -39.46 22.85
CA GLY A 584 -28.52 -38.63 22.32
C GLY A 584 -27.77 -37.93 23.45
N GLU A 585 -27.06 -38.72 24.23
CA GLU A 585 -25.94 -38.33 25.08
C GLU A 585 -24.89 -37.64 24.19
N ASP A 586 -24.59 -36.37 24.46
CA ASP A 586 -23.41 -35.67 23.96
C ASP A 586 -23.18 -34.42 24.81
N ASP A 587 -22.02 -34.42 25.45
CA ASP A 587 -21.40 -33.43 26.31
C ASP A 587 -21.71 -31.96 26.03
N ASP A 588 -22.12 -31.26 27.09
CA ASP A 588 -21.91 -29.82 27.23
C ASP A 588 -20.41 -29.52 27.18
N PRO A 589 -20.00 -28.64 26.26
CA PRO A 589 -19.53 -27.35 26.77
C PRO A 589 -20.34 -26.21 26.16
N GLU A 590 -21.02 -25.48 27.05
CA GLU A 590 -21.78 -24.28 26.75
C GLU A 590 -20.87 -23.17 26.17
N GLY A 591 -20.91 -23.02 24.84
CA GLY A 591 -20.37 -21.85 24.15
C GLY A 591 -21.45 -21.24 23.26
N TRP A 592 -21.88 -20.02 23.57
CA TRP A 592 -22.69 -19.18 22.67
C TRP A 592 -21.81 -18.05 22.14
N LYS A 593 -21.84 -17.81 20.83
CA LYS A 593 -21.21 -16.65 20.18
C LYS A 593 -22.26 -15.71 19.63
N VAL A 594 -21.96 -14.42 19.59
CA VAL A 594 -22.89 -13.40 19.10
C VAL A 594 -22.63 -13.15 17.62
N CYS A 595 -23.68 -13.18 16.79
CA CYS A 595 -23.54 -12.87 15.37
C CYS A 595 -23.18 -11.39 15.18
N PRO A 596 -22.10 -11.05 14.46
CA PRO A 596 -21.66 -9.66 14.32
C PRO A 596 -22.64 -8.80 13.52
N GLU A 597 -23.45 -9.39 12.63
CA GLU A 597 -24.39 -8.62 11.81
C GLU A 597 -25.76 -8.38 12.42
N CYS A 598 -26.27 -9.32 13.23
CA CYS A 598 -27.63 -9.21 13.79
C CYS A 598 -27.70 -9.32 15.31
N ALA A 599 -26.55 -9.43 15.99
CA ALA A 599 -26.42 -9.57 17.45
C ALA A 599 -27.13 -10.78 18.07
N GLU A 600 -27.63 -11.72 17.26
CA GLU A 600 -28.28 -12.93 17.76
C GLU A 600 -27.27 -13.88 18.40
N LYS A 601 -27.61 -14.49 19.54
CA LYS A 601 -26.81 -15.54 20.16
C LYS A 601 -26.94 -16.83 19.36
N VAL A 602 -25.83 -17.32 18.84
CA VAL A 602 -25.73 -18.55 18.05
C VAL A 602 -24.84 -19.55 18.77
N ARG A 603 -25.17 -20.85 18.72
CA ARG A 603 -24.31 -21.90 19.28
C ARG A 603 -22.89 -21.80 18.67
N ALA A 604 -21.84 -21.97 19.47
CA ALA A 604 -20.45 -21.83 19.02
C ALA A 604 -20.12 -22.68 17.78
N ARG A 605 -20.68 -23.90 17.70
CA ARG A 605 -20.53 -24.83 16.56
C ARG A 605 -21.23 -24.40 15.26
N ALA A 606 -22.08 -23.37 15.29
CA ALA A 606 -22.81 -22.94 14.12
C ALA A 606 -21.88 -22.23 13.12
N ARG A 607 -21.86 -22.72 11.87
CA ARG A 607 -21.10 -22.11 10.76
C ARG A 607 -21.84 -20.96 10.08
N LYS A 608 -23.14 -20.82 10.34
CA LYS A 608 -24.01 -19.79 9.78
C LYS A 608 -24.99 -19.30 10.84
N CYS A 609 -25.21 -18.00 10.91
CA CYS A 609 -26.27 -17.43 11.73
C CYS A 609 -27.63 -17.85 11.18
N ARG A 610 -28.49 -18.39 12.05
CA ARG A 610 -29.86 -18.81 11.70
C ARG A 610 -30.72 -17.63 11.23
N PHE A 611 -30.47 -16.44 11.76
CA PHE A 611 -31.32 -15.27 11.53
C PHE A 611 -30.96 -14.50 10.27
N CYS A 612 -29.72 -14.00 10.15
CA CYS A 612 -29.31 -13.17 9.00
C CYS A 612 -28.55 -13.95 7.92
N GLY A 613 -28.10 -15.17 8.23
CA GLY A 613 -27.33 -15.98 7.30
C GLY A 613 -25.84 -15.65 7.18
N TYR A 614 -25.30 -14.79 8.05
CA TYR A 614 -23.86 -14.53 8.16
C TYR A 614 -23.07 -15.83 8.39
N ARG A 615 -21.96 -16.04 7.67
CA ARG A 615 -21.09 -17.23 7.83
C ARG A 615 -19.91 -16.90 8.73
N PHE A 616 -19.68 -17.72 9.74
CA PHE A 616 -18.52 -17.62 10.63
C PHE A 616 -17.31 -18.25 9.94
N TRP A 617 -16.27 -17.47 9.67
CA TRP A 617 -15.02 -17.94 9.05
C TRP A 617 -14.06 -18.42 10.14
N GLY A 618 -13.19 -19.38 9.83
CA GLY A 618 -12.49 -20.22 10.83
C GLY A 618 -11.63 -19.50 11.88
N SER A 619 -11.33 -18.21 11.73
CA SER A 619 -10.68 -17.38 12.75
C SER A 619 -11.58 -17.04 13.94
N ASP A 620 -12.91 -17.07 13.77
CA ASP A 620 -13.89 -16.67 14.79
C ASP A 620 -14.31 -17.85 15.69
N LEU A 621 -13.62 -18.99 15.59
CA LEU A 621 -13.96 -20.24 16.28
C LEU A 621 -13.03 -20.60 17.44
N THR A 622 -11.98 -19.82 17.69
CA THR A 622 -10.91 -20.19 18.66
C THR A 622 -10.64 -19.14 19.73
N ASP A 623 -11.56 -18.21 20.00
CA ASP A 623 -11.37 -17.21 21.05
C ASP A 623 -11.87 -17.74 22.40
N ASP A 624 -11.21 -18.80 22.90
CA ASP A 624 -11.23 -19.15 24.32
C ASP A 624 -10.15 -18.31 25.00
N GLY A 625 -10.56 -17.42 25.90
CA GLY A 625 -9.74 -16.40 26.55
C GLY A 625 -8.55 -16.95 27.36
N GLY A 626 -7.43 -17.22 26.69
CA GLY A 626 -6.12 -17.44 27.29
C GLY A 626 -5.29 -16.16 27.30
N GLU A 627 -4.84 -15.77 28.49
CA GLU A 627 -3.92 -14.66 28.74
C GLU A 627 -2.77 -14.59 27.73
N SER A 628 -2.58 -13.40 27.14
CA SER A 628 -1.39 -13.08 26.37
C SER A 628 -0.27 -12.64 27.32
N PRO A 629 0.96 -13.17 27.18
CA PRO A 629 2.10 -12.57 27.87
C PRO A 629 2.45 -11.26 27.16
N LEU A 630 2.49 -10.18 27.95
CA LEU A 630 3.05 -8.87 27.62
C LEU A 630 4.60 -8.98 27.42
N PRO A 631 5.22 -7.95 26.81
CA PRO A 631 6.02 -8.01 25.57
C PRO A 631 7.44 -8.60 25.66
#